data_AF-F8NRT0-F1
#
_entry.id   AF-F8NRT0-F1
#
_cell.length_a   1.000
_cell.length_b   1.000
_cell.length_c   1.000
_cell.angle_alpha   90.00
_cell.angle_beta   90.00
_cell.angle_gamma   90.00
#
_symmetry.space_group_name_H-M   'P 1'
#
loop_
_entity.id
_entity.type
_entity.pdbx_description
1 polymer ?
#
loop_
_entity_poly.entity_id
_entity_poly.type
_entity_poly.pdbx_seq_one_letter_code
_entity_poly.pdbx_strand_id
1 'polypeptide(L)'
;MLLEDNEDIVEVGAWEETKEGAVLRASTDWIEHRDAHGLEKFEPARNVEIMKLPEHAHDDNALTISQSVLSIIQSPFHVVSDIIDPQCPPSAVLTNLLASPYSPLYTALIFITTSVPSPAEYKLLDALALHIPMIVLPELSDNDHHSGRLHLSSFCPRSGVALRSGLFRSPETISMLRFEAAERFLRWREVEREVKNIAQSRKDVFGPAVKPKSEEPVWDKAEWEAQWDHTLSKDVTRRLREDTITARPVISMPCMSSLHFPSLFLFSLSLLEPARDRLGRSVSTFVGKVANCHLGLAMVGSLCVGIGIGFLLK
;
A
#
# COMPACT_ATOMS: atom_id res chain seq x y z
N MET A 1 -16.80 2.99 -17.01
CA MET A 1 -16.67 1.54 -16.71
C MET A 1 -17.04 1.18 -15.26
N LEU A 2 -16.37 1.72 -14.23
CA LEU A 2 -16.64 1.33 -12.84
C LEU A 2 -17.92 1.95 -12.26
N LEU A 3 -18.19 3.22 -12.59
CA LEU A 3 -19.27 4.02 -11.99
C LEU A 3 -20.44 4.26 -12.95
N GLU A 4 -20.17 4.36 -14.25
CA GLU A 4 -21.21 4.51 -15.27
C GLU A 4 -22.13 3.28 -15.29
N ASP A 5 -23.44 3.54 -15.32
CA ASP A 5 -24.51 2.52 -15.29
C ASP A 5 -24.35 1.51 -14.13
N ASN A 6 -23.75 1.94 -13.02
CA ASN A 6 -23.62 1.13 -11.82
C ASN A 6 -24.77 1.43 -10.84
N GLU A 7 -25.71 0.51 -10.74
CA GLU A 7 -26.87 0.60 -9.82
C GLU A 7 -26.47 0.63 -8.34
N ASP A 8 -25.25 0.22 -8.01
CA ASP A 8 -24.74 0.20 -6.63
C ASP A 8 -24.21 1.59 -6.19
N ILE A 9 -24.20 2.57 -7.09
CA ILE A 9 -23.72 3.93 -6.82
C ILE A 9 -24.91 4.90 -6.76
N VAL A 10 -25.05 5.60 -5.65
CA VAL A 10 -26.14 6.58 -5.44
C VAL A 10 -25.75 7.99 -5.86
N GLU A 11 -24.47 8.34 -5.78
CA GLU A 11 -23.97 9.65 -6.21
C GLU A 11 -22.54 9.52 -6.75
N VAL A 12 -22.25 10.21 -7.86
CA VAL A 12 -20.90 10.37 -8.43
C VAL A 12 -20.52 11.84 -8.34
N GLY A 13 -19.39 12.13 -7.70
CA GLY A 13 -18.83 13.48 -7.61
C GLY A 13 -18.16 13.94 -8.92
N ALA A 14 -17.50 15.09 -8.87
CA ALA A 14 -16.66 15.57 -9.97
C ALA A 14 -15.21 15.08 -9.80
N TRP A 15 -14.48 15.01 -10.91
CA TRP A 15 -13.02 14.83 -10.85
C TRP A 15 -12.37 16.08 -10.24
N GLU A 16 -11.56 15.86 -9.21
CA GLU A 16 -10.76 16.88 -8.53
C GLU A 16 -9.30 16.72 -8.92
N GLU A 17 -8.72 17.73 -9.55
CA GLU A 17 -7.29 17.72 -9.90
C GLU A 17 -6.42 17.84 -8.65
N THR A 18 -5.39 17.03 -8.58
CA THR A 18 -4.41 17.00 -7.50
C THR A 18 -3.00 17.05 -8.07
N LYS A 19 -2.00 17.21 -7.20
CA LYS A 19 -0.58 17.17 -7.63
C LYS A 19 -0.17 15.81 -8.18
N GLU A 20 -0.90 14.77 -7.82
CA GLU A 20 -0.56 13.35 -8.04
C GLU A 20 -1.45 12.70 -9.12
N GLY A 21 -2.34 13.48 -9.76
CA GLY A 21 -3.33 12.98 -10.71
C GLY A 21 -4.71 13.59 -10.44
N ALA A 22 -5.78 12.89 -10.79
CA ALA A 22 -7.16 13.34 -10.52
C ALA A 22 -7.87 12.36 -9.58
N VAL A 23 -8.72 12.86 -8.69
CA VAL A 23 -9.47 12.04 -7.73
C VAL A 23 -10.97 12.21 -7.97
N LEU A 24 -11.70 11.10 -8.01
CA LEU A 24 -13.15 11.05 -8.12
C LEU A 24 -13.72 10.38 -6.88
N ARG A 25 -14.68 11.01 -6.23
CA ARG A 25 -15.40 10.42 -5.09
C ARG A 25 -16.81 10.02 -5.49
N ALA A 26 -17.25 8.86 -5.05
CA ALA A 26 -18.59 8.34 -5.28
C ALA A 26 -19.13 7.74 -3.97
N SER A 27 -20.45 7.54 -3.93
CA SER A 27 -21.16 7.03 -2.76
C SER A 27 -21.97 5.80 -3.12
N THR A 28 -21.94 4.77 -2.28
CA THR A 28 -22.85 3.62 -2.37
C THR A 28 -24.12 3.80 -1.52
N ASP A 29 -24.11 4.78 -0.63
CA ASP A 29 -25.14 5.00 0.38
C ASP A 29 -25.29 6.49 0.75
N TRP A 30 -26.43 6.80 1.35
CA TRP A 30 -26.74 8.11 1.91
C TRP A 30 -26.56 8.08 3.43
N ILE A 31 -25.89 9.08 3.97
CA ILE A 31 -25.82 9.33 5.40
C ILE A 31 -27.04 10.16 5.78
N GLU A 32 -27.90 9.60 6.64
CA GLU A 32 -29.04 10.30 7.23
C GLU A 32 -28.58 11.07 8.48
N HIS A 33 -28.79 12.38 8.46
CA HIS A 33 -28.62 13.26 9.61
C HIS A 33 -29.99 13.69 10.13
N ARG A 34 -30.15 13.68 11.44
CA ARG A 34 -31.30 14.28 12.12
C ARG A 34 -30.82 15.46 12.93
N ASP A 35 -31.30 16.65 12.60
CA ASP A 35 -30.99 17.83 13.39
C ASP A 35 -31.80 17.87 14.70
N ALA A 36 -31.45 18.82 15.59
CA ALA A 36 -32.15 19.00 16.88
C ALA A 36 -33.63 19.40 16.73
N HIS A 37 -34.05 19.78 15.52
CA HIS A 37 -35.43 20.13 15.18
C HIS A 37 -36.21 18.97 14.55
N GLY A 38 -35.56 17.80 14.39
CA GLY A 38 -36.16 16.62 13.79
C GLY A 38 -36.26 16.67 12.27
N LEU A 39 -35.54 17.58 11.60
CA LEU A 39 -35.43 17.60 10.14
C LEU A 39 -34.40 16.57 9.68
N GLU A 40 -34.79 15.77 8.70
CA GLU A 40 -33.93 14.80 8.04
C GLU A 40 -33.13 15.49 6.93
N LYS A 41 -31.81 15.32 6.95
CA LYS A 41 -30.88 15.76 5.90
C LYS A 41 -30.10 14.54 5.42
N PHE A 42 -30.15 14.27 4.12
CA PHE A 42 -29.36 13.23 3.50
C PHE A 42 -28.11 13.84 2.86
N GLU A 43 -26.97 13.22 3.07
CA GLU A 43 -25.73 13.57 2.38
C GLU A 43 -25.02 12.33 1.82
N PRO A 44 -24.30 12.46 0.70
CA PRO A 44 -23.54 11.34 0.14
C PRO A 44 -22.45 10.86 1.08
N ALA A 45 -22.30 9.54 1.23
CA ALA A 45 -21.26 8.96 2.08
C ALA A 45 -19.83 9.19 1.55
N ARG A 46 -19.66 9.41 0.24
CA ARG A 46 -18.36 9.57 -0.45
C ARG A 46 -17.35 8.48 -0.12
N ASN A 47 -17.86 7.25 0.03
CA ASN A 47 -17.13 6.11 0.54
C ASN A 47 -16.34 5.32 -0.50
N VAL A 48 -16.34 5.78 -1.74
CA VAL A 48 -15.53 5.26 -2.84
C VAL A 48 -14.67 6.41 -3.36
N GLU A 49 -13.37 6.19 -3.44
CA GLU A 49 -12.39 7.12 -3.98
C GLU A 49 -11.68 6.45 -5.16
N ILE A 50 -11.62 7.10 -6.32
CA ILE A 50 -10.92 6.62 -7.50
C ILE A 50 -9.87 7.66 -7.88
N MET A 51 -8.59 7.31 -7.76
CA MET A 51 -7.49 8.16 -8.20
C MET A 51 -7.02 7.76 -9.59
N LYS A 52 -7.23 8.63 -10.58
CA LYS A 52 -6.61 8.52 -11.90
C LYS A 52 -5.17 9.00 -11.80
N LEU A 53 -4.23 8.12 -12.09
CA LEU A 53 -2.80 8.42 -12.13
C LEU A 53 -2.47 9.25 -13.40
N PRO A 54 -1.40 10.07 -13.36
CA PRO A 54 -1.04 10.95 -14.45
C PRO A 54 -0.73 10.15 -15.72
N GLU A 55 -1.04 10.75 -16.85
CA GLU A 55 -0.74 10.17 -18.16
C GLU A 55 0.77 10.24 -18.40
N HIS A 56 1.35 9.11 -18.80
CA HIS A 56 2.76 9.00 -19.13
C HIS A 56 2.88 8.82 -20.65
N ALA A 57 3.88 9.45 -21.25
CA ALA A 57 4.14 9.31 -22.68
C ALA A 57 4.62 7.88 -23.00
N HIS A 58 4.38 7.41 -24.22
CA HIS A 58 4.87 6.09 -24.66
C HIS A 58 6.40 5.96 -24.65
N ASP A 59 7.11 7.09 -24.70
CA ASP A 59 8.57 7.13 -24.65
C ASP A 59 9.12 7.21 -23.21
N ASP A 60 8.25 7.31 -22.20
CA ASP A 60 8.67 7.39 -20.81
C ASP A 60 9.28 6.06 -20.36
N ASN A 61 10.40 6.17 -19.65
CA ASN A 61 11.09 5.00 -19.12
C ASN A 61 10.20 4.31 -18.06
N ALA A 62 9.98 2.99 -18.18
CA ALA A 62 9.22 2.22 -17.20
C ALA A 62 9.72 2.43 -15.75
N LEU A 63 11.01 2.71 -15.56
CA LEU A 63 11.57 3.04 -14.24
C LEU A 63 11.12 4.41 -13.70
N THR A 64 10.98 5.42 -14.55
CA THR A 64 10.51 6.75 -14.11
C THR A 64 9.03 6.71 -13.80
N ILE A 65 8.26 5.98 -14.61
CA ILE A 65 6.83 5.72 -14.35
C ILE A 65 6.67 4.97 -13.02
N SER A 66 7.43 3.89 -12.82
CA SER A 66 7.32 3.09 -11.59
C SER A 66 7.68 3.91 -10.36
N GLN A 67 8.75 4.71 -10.40
CA GLN A 67 9.12 5.60 -9.29
C GLN A 67 8.05 6.66 -8.99
N SER A 68 7.48 7.26 -10.03
CA SER A 68 6.38 8.22 -9.91
C SER A 68 5.17 7.58 -9.22
N VAL A 69 4.70 6.44 -9.71
CA VAL A 69 3.55 5.73 -9.15
C VAL A 69 3.84 5.19 -7.74
N LEU A 70 5.05 4.68 -7.49
CA LEU A 70 5.47 4.23 -6.16
C LEU A 70 5.44 5.37 -5.15
N SER A 71 5.85 6.59 -5.53
CA SER A 71 5.80 7.74 -4.62
C SER A 71 4.37 8.04 -4.14
N ILE A 72 3.38 7.84 -5.01
CA ILE A 72 1.96 8.02 -4.68
C ILE A 72 1.49 6.88 -3.78
N ILE A 73 1.78 5.62 -4.13
CA ILE A 73 1.40 4.43 -3.34
C ILE A 73 2.04 4.46 -1.94
N GLN A 74 3.30 4.87 -1.84
CA GLN A 74 4.07 4.87 -0.59
C GLN A 74 3.79 6.11 0.27
N SER A 75 3.18 7.17 -0.26
CA SER A 75 2.77 8.33 0.54
C SER A 75 1.93 7.95 1.77
N PRO A 76 0.81 7.20 1.65
CA PRO A 76 0.10 6.69 2.83
C PRO A 76 0.91 5.69 3.66
N PHE A 77 1.87 4.97 3.06
CA PHE A 77 2.71 4.04 3.81
C PHE A 77 3.59 4.79 4.81
N HIS A 78 4.21 5.89 4.40
CA HIS A 78 4.99 6.74 5.29
C HIS A 78 4.13 7.31 6.41
N VAL A 79 2.95 7.86 6.09
CA VAL A 79 2.01 8.41 7.09
C VAL A 79 1.63 7.36 8.14
N VAL A 80 1.26 6.15 7.70
CA VAL A 80 0.89 5.06 8.61
C VAL A 80 2.09 4.57 9.40
N SER A 81 3.26 4.44 8.77
CA SER A 81 4.49 3.98 9.43
C SER A 81 4.98 4.95 10.50
N ASP A 82 4.75 6.26 10.35
CA ASP A 82 5.14 7.26 11.34
C ASP A 82 4.31 7.17 12.63
N ILE A 83 3.10 6.60 12.54
CA ILE A 83 2.16 6.44 13.65
C ILE A 83 2.37 5.10 14.36
N ILE A 84 2.79 4.05 13.64
CA ILE A 84 3.02 2.73 14.23
C ILE A 84 4.39 2.72 14.92
N ASP A 85 4.44 2.20 16.15
CA ASP A 85 5.71 1.97 16.86
C ASP A 85 6.70 1.17 15.99
N PRO A 86 7.90 1.70 15.67
CA PRO A 86 8.91 1.01 14.89
C PRO A 86 9.34 -0.35 15.46
N GLN A 87 9.17 -0.58 16.76
CA GLN A 87 9.51 -1.84 17.40
C GLN A 87 8.36 -2.86 17.33
N CYS A 88 7.16 -2.45 16.92
CA CYS A 88 6.01 -3.34 16.80
C CYS A 88 6.20 -4.31 15.62
N PRO A 89 6.27 -5.63 15.86
CA PRO A 89 6.33 -6.61 14.78
C PRO A 89 4.97 -6.73 14.07
N PRO A 90 4.93 -7.21 12.82
CA PRO A 90 3.68 -7.57 12.17
C PRO A 90 2.90 -8.57 13.05
N SER A 91 1.62 -8.32 13.24
CA SER A 91 0.72 -9.16 14.04
C SER A 91 -0.67 -9.17 13.42
N ALA A 92 -1.46 -10.23 13.67
CA ALA A 92 -2.82 -10.33 13.13
C ALA A 92 -3.71 -9.15 13.53
N VAL A 93 -3.55 -8.61 14.75
CA VAL A 93 -4.30 -7.43 15.21
C VAL A 93 -3.93 -6.19 14.38
N LEU A 94 -2.64 -5.96 14.16
CA LEU A 94 -2.17 -4.84 13.34
C LEU A 94 -2.63 -4.99 11.88
N THR A 95 -2.54 -6.21 11.32
CA THR A 95 -3.01 -6.48 9.95
C THR A 95 -4.51 -6.21 9.82
N ASN A 96 -5.34 -6.67 10.77
CA ASN A 96 -6.78 -6.41 10.76
C ASN A 96 -7.10 -4.91 10.84
N LEU A 97 -6.34 -4.16 11.63
CA LEU A 97 -6.50 -2.71 11.78
C LEU A 97 -6.16 -1.97 10.49
N LEU A 98 -5.07 -2.38 9.84
CA LEU A 98 -4.63 -1.85 8.55
C LEU A 98 -5.53 -2.28 7.38
N ALA A 99 -6.20 -3.42 7.49
CA ALA A 99 -7.18 -3.90 6.52
C ALA A 99 -8.59 -3.35 6.77
N SER A 100 -8.77 -2.48 7.78
CA SER A 100 -10.07 -1.92 8.11
C SER A 100 -10.58 -0.96 7.01
N PRO A 101 -11.91 -0.72 6.92
CA PRO A 101 -12.50 0.20 5.94
C PRO A 101 -12.04 1.66 6.05
N TYR A 102 -11.36 2.01 7.14
CA TYR A 102 -10.90 3.37 7.43
C TYR A 102 -9.39 3.52 7.24
N SER A 103 -8.75 2.47 6.72
CA SER A 103 -7.33 2.51 6.40
C SER A 103 -7.05 3.52 5.30
N PRO A 104 -6.00 4.35 5.42
CA PRO A 104 -5.61 5.30 4.38
C PRO A 104 -4.87 4.64 3.21
N LEU A 105 -4.63 3.32 3.28
CA LEU A 105 -3.96 2.54 2.25
C LEU A 105 -4.88 2.37 1.03
N TYR A 106 -4.30 2.49 -0.17
CA TYR A 106 -5.03 2.17 -1.40
C TYR A 106 -5.40 0.67 -1.43
N THR A 107 -6.64 0.38 -1.83
CA THR A 107 -7.17 -0.99 -1.79
C THR A 107 -6.68 -1.83 -2.97
N ALA A 108 -6.64 -1.25 -4.17
CA ALA A 108 -6.09 -1.92 -5.35
C ALA A 108 -5.67 -0.91 -6.42
N LEU A 109 -4.72 -1.33 -7.27
CA LEU A 109 -4.36 -0.68 -8.52
C LEU A 109 -4.98 -1.45 -9.69
N ILE A 110 -5.77 -0.77 -10.51
CA ILE A 110 -6.40 -1.38 -11.68
C ILE A 110 -5.61 -0.97 -12.92
N PHE A 111 -4.93 -1.94 -13.53
CA PHE A 111 -4.18 -1.77 -14.77
C PHE A 111 -5.05 -2.19 -15.96
N ILE A 112 -5.42 -1.23 -16.79
CA ILE A 112 -6.26 -1.46 -17.97
C ILE A 112 -5.34 -1.48 -19.18
N THR A 113 -5.31 -2.62 -19.88
CA THR A 113 -4.59 -2.81 -21.14
C THR A 113 -5.54 -3.11 -22.29
N THR A 114 -5.21 -2.62 -23.48
CA THR A 114 -5.93 -2.94 -24.72
C THR A 114 -5.27 -4.07 -25.51
N SER A 115 -4.06 -4.47 -25.13
CA SER A 115 -3.24 -5.48 -25.82
C SER A 115 -2.40 -6.31 -24.83
N VAL A 116 -1.67 -7.30 -25.33
CA VAL A 116 -0.68 -8.04 -24.51
C VAL A 116 0.35 -7.02 -23.98
N PRO A 117 0.67 -7.02 -22.68
CA PRO A 117 1.65 -6.09 -22.13
C PRO A 117 3.02 -6.26 -22.77
N SER A 118 3.66 -5.14 -23.07
CA SER A 118 5.06 -5.07 -23.47
C SER A 118 5.99 -5.53 -22.33
N PRO A 119 7.25 -5.92 -22.63
CA PRO A 119 8.23 -6.24 -21.59
C PRO A 119 8.50 -5.09 -20.61
N ALA A 120 8.31 -3.84 -21.03
CA ALA A 120 8.44 -2.67 -20.18
C ALA A 120 7.28 -2.58 -19.18
N GLU A 121 6.05 -2.84 -19.64
CA GLU A 121 4.87 -2.92 -18.78
C GLU A 121 4.97 -4.10 -17.81
N TYR A 122 5.47 -5.26 -18.24
CA TYR A 122 5.72 -6.37 -17.31
C TYR A 122 6.69 -6.00 -16.18
N LYS A 123 7.74 -5.24 -16.46
CA LYS A 123 8.65 -4.72 -15.42
C LYS A 123 7.97 -3.71 -14.51
N LEU A 124 7.07 -2.88 -15.06
CA LEU A 124 6.27 -1.94 -14.27
C LEU A 124 5.32 -2.69 -13.33
N LEU A 125 4.59 -3.69 -13.84
CA LEU A 125 3.70 -4.54 -13.06
C LEU A 125 4.46 -5.25 -11.95
N ASP A 126 5.61 -5.86 -12.25
CA ASP A 126 6.45 -6.55 -11.26
C ASP A 126 6.93 -5.61 -10.15
N ALA A 127 7.38 -4.41 -10.52
CA ALA A 127 7.82 -3.39 -9.57
C ALA A 127 6.69 -2.89 -8.65
N LEU A 128 5.49 -2.68 -9.20
CA LEU A 128 4.35 -2.11 -8.47
C LEU A 128 3.57 -3.16 -7.65
N ALA A 129 3.47 -4.40 -8.13
CA ALA A 129 2.69 -5.47 -7.51
C ALA A 129 3.19 -5.86 -6.11
N LEU A 130 4.45 -5.53 -5.79
CA LEU A 130 5.03 -5.71 -4.46
C LEU A 130 4.49 -4.71 -3.42
N HIS A 131 3.91 -3.59 -3.87
CA HIS A 131 3.47 -2.49 -3.00
C HIS A 131 1.95 -2.32 -2.96
N ILE A 132 1.22 -2.76 -3.99
CA ILE A 132 -0.25 -2.65 -4.02
C ILE A 132 -0.90 -3.88 -4.67
N PRO A 133 -2.09 -4.32 -4.21
CA PRO A 133 -2.84 -5.38 -4.89
C PRO A 133 -3.18 -4.93 -6.30
N MET A 134 -2.77 -5.73 -7.28
CA MET A 134 -2.85 -5.32 -8.68
C MET A 134 -3.85 -6.16 -9.45
N ILE A 135 -4.80 -5.49 -10.09
CA ILE A 135 -5.84 -6.10 -10.91
C ILE A 135 -5.57 -5.70 -12.36
N VAL A 136 -5.36 -6.67 -13.25
CA VAL A 136 -5.10 -6.43 -14.67
C VAL A 136 -6.35 -6.77 -15.49
N LEU A 137 -6.75 -5.87 -16.40
CA LEU A 137 -7.89 -6.03 -17.28
C LEU A 137 -7.55 -5.77 -18.75
N PRO A 138 -7.87 -6.68 -19.69
CA PRO A 138 -8.39 -8.04 -19.46
C PRO A 138 -7.38 -8.94 -18.72
N GLU A 139 -7.86 -10.06 -18.18
CA GLU A 139 -7.02 -11.04 -17.46
C GLU A 139 -5.85 -11.48 -18.36
N LEU A 140 -4.63 -11.45 -17.82
CA LEU A 140 -3.44 -11.93 -18.53
C LEU A 140 -3.57 -13.43 -18.76
N SER A 141 -3.29 -13.87 -19.97
CA SER A 141 -3.40 -15.30 -20.30
C SER A 141 -2.34 -16.09 -19.54
N ASP A 142 -2.76 -17.18 -18.89
CA ASP A 142 -1.91 -18.04 -18.06
C ASP A 142 -0.73 -18.69 -18.84
N ASN A 143 -0.80 -18.67 -20.18
CA ASN A 143 0.26 -19.13 -21.07
C ASN A 143 1.45 -18.17 -21.16
N ASP A 144 1.35 -16.93 -20.67
CA ASP A 144 2.51 -16.07 -20.58
C ASP A 144 3.41 -16.56 -19.45
N HIS A 145 4.55 -17.13 -19.81
CA HIS A 145 5.60 -17.62 -18.89
C HIS A 145 6.14 -16.57 -17.90
N HIS A 146 5.63 -15.34 -17.95
CA HIS A 146 5.92 -14.25 -17.02
C HIS A 146 4.88 -14.11 -15.91
N SER A 147 3.68 -14.69 -16.05
CA SER A 147 2.57 -14.60 -15.09
C SER A 147 2.93 -15.21 -13.73
N GLY A 148 3.63 -16.35 -13.71
CA GLY A 148 4.03 -17.04 -12.47
C GLY A 148 5.02 -16.28 -11.57
N ARG A 149 5.54 -15.12 -12.00
CA ARG A 149 6.38 -14.25 -11.17
C ARG A 149 5.64 -13.05 -10.59
N LEU A 150 4.54 -12.62 -11.21
CA LEU A 150 3.85 -11.40 -10.82
C LEU A 150 2.99 -11.67 -9.58
N HIS A 151 3.24 -10.94 -8.49
CA HIS A 151 2.43 -11.00 -7.27
C HIS A 151 1.14 -10.19 -7.41
N LEU A 152 0.33 -10.53 -8.43
CA LEU A 152 -0.96 -9.91 -8.69
C LEU A 152 -1.94 -10.16 -7.53
N SER A 153 -3.06 -9.44 -7.54
CA SER A 153 -4.18 -9.69 -6.64
C SER A 153 -4.77 -11.08 -6.88
N SER A 154 -5.22 -11.75 -5.81
CA SER A 154 -5.98 -13.00 -5.95
C SER A 154 -7.37 -12.81 -6.58
N PHE A 155 -7.89 -11.58 -6.55
CA PHE A 155 -9.06 -11.19 -7.33
C PHE A 155 -8.67 -10.85 -8.77
N CYS A 156 -8.96 -11.77 -9.69
CA CYS A 156 -8.70 -11.67 -11.13
C CYS A 156 -10.01 -11.62 -11.94
N PRO A 157 -10.69 -10.47 -12.04
CA PRO A 157 -11.91 -10.34 -12.83
C PRO A 157 -11.61 -10.43 -14.33
N ARG A 158 -12.46 -11.15 -15.08
CA ARG A 158 -12.34 -11.31 -16.55
C ARG A 158 -12.93 -10.17 -17.36
N SER A 159 -13.71 -9.30 -16.73
CA SER A 159 -14.43 -8.22 -17.41
C SER A 159 -14.68 -7.06 -16.45
N GLY A 160 -14.99 -5.88 -17.01
CA GLY A 160 -15.40 -4.72 -16.22
C GLY A 160 -16.64 -4.98 -15.37
N VAL A 161 -17.57 -5.82 -15.83
CA VAL A 161 -18.77 -6.21 -15.08
C VAL A 161 -18.41 -7.08 -13.88
N ALA A 162 -17.50 -8.05 -14.06
CA ALA A 162 -17.01 -8.89 -12.97
C ALA A 162 -16.22 -8.08 -11.95
N LEU A 163 -15.38 -7.14 -12.41
CA LEU A 163 -14.67 -6.18 -11.57
C LEU A 163 -15.67 -5.37 -10.72
N ARG A 164 -16.68 -4.78 -11.36
CA ARG A 164 -17.72 -3.99 -10.69
C ARG A 164 -18.48 -4.82 -9.65
N SER A 165 -18.92 -6.02 -10.02
CA SER A 165 -19.62 -6.91 -9.09
C SER A 165 -18.76 -7.30 -7.89
N GLY A 166 -17.46 -7.59 -8.11
CA GLY A 166 -16.55 -7.92 -7.01
C GLY A 166 -16.28 -6.74 -6.09
N LEU A 167 -16.11 -5.52 -6.64
CA LEU A 167 -15.82 -4.34 -5.84
C LEU A 167 -17.03 -3.79 -5.07
N PHE A 168 -18.24 -3.83 -5.65
CA PHE A 168 -19.41 -3.17 -5.05
C PHE A 168 -20.40 -4.14 -4.41
N ARG A 169 -20.42 -5.42 -4.81
CA ARG A 169 -21.40 -6.41 -4.33
C ARG A 169 -20.79 -7.55 -3.51
N SER A 170 -19.47 -7.71 -3.48
CA SER A 170 -18.80 -8.73 -2.65
C SER A 170 -17.99 -8.09 -1.53
N PRO A 171 -18.52 -8.02 -0.30
CA PRO A 171 -17.76 -7.52 0.85
C PRO A 171 -16.54 -8.41 1.15
N GLU A 172 -16.59 -9.70 0.81
CA GLU A 172 -15.46 -10.63 0.95
C GLU A 172 -14.30 -10.22 0.04
N THR A 173 -14.60 -9.85 -1.22
CA THR A 173 -13.59 -9.42 -2.20
C THR A 173 -12.91 -8.13 -1.74
N ILE A 174 -13.67 -7.14 -1.30
CA ILE A 174 -13.10 -5.88 -0.77
C ILE A 174 -12.28 -6.13 0.49
N SER A 175 -12.77 -6.96 1.41
CA SER A 175 -12.03 -7.30 2.63
C SER A 175 -10.69 -7.96 2.27
N MET A 176 -10.71 -8.93 1.36
CA MET A 176 -9.52 -9.62 0.86
C MET A 176 -8.52 -8.63 0.23
N LEU A 177 -8.96 -7.73 -0.64
CA LEU A 177 -8.10 -6.70 -1.24
C LEU A 177 -7.46 -5.78 -0.18
N ARG A 178 -8.21 -5.40 0.87
CA ARG A 178 -7.67 -4.60 1.97
C ARG A 178 -6.64 -5.37 2.79
N PHE A 179 -6.86 -6.66 3.04
CA PHE A 179 -5.87 -7.54 3.68
C PHE A 179 -4.59 -7.63 2.86
N GLU A 180 -4.75 -7.89 1.57
CA GLU A 180 -3.66 -7.92 0.60
C GLU A 180 -2.87 -6.60 0.54
N ALA A 181 -3.54 -5.44 0.67
CA ALA A 181 -2.89 -4.13 0.75
C ALA A 181 -2.13 -3.95 2.07
N ALA A 182 -2.74 -4.35 3.19
CA ALA A 182 -2.12 -4.31 4.51
C ALA A 182 -0.85 -5.18 4.58
N GLU A 183 -0.88 -6.38 3.98
CA GLU A 183 0.28 -7.27 3.90
C GLU A 183 1.43 -6.66 3.09
N ARG A 184 1.14 -6.04 1.94
CA ARG A 184 2.14 -5.35 1.12
C ARG A 184 2.77 -4.16 1.86
N PHE A 185 1.96 -3.38 2.59
CA PHE A 185 2.46 -2.35 3.48
C PHE A 185 3.39 -2.90 4.57
N LEU A 186 2.96 -3.95 5.30
CA LEU A 186 3.77 -4.53 6.37
C LEU A 186 5.09 -5.08 5.83
N ARG A 187 5.07 -5.75 4.67
CA ARG A 187 6.27 -6.21 3.99
C ARG A 187 7.21 -5.05 3.66
N TRP A 188 6.69 -3.98 3.05
CA TRP A 188 7.47 -2.79 2.76
C TRP A 188 8.11 -2.20 4.02
N ARG A 189 7.35 -2.11 5.12
CA ARG A 189 7.83 -1.58 6.40
C ARG A 189 8.96 -2.41 6.99
N GLU A 190 8.86 -3.73 6.94
CA GLU A 190 9.95 -4.62 7.39
C GLU A 190 11.20 -4.48 6.51
N VAL A 191 11.04 -4.36 5.19
CA VAL A 191 12.18 -4.11 4.29
C VAL A 191 12.86 -2.79 4.62
N GLU A 192 12.10 -1.70 4.80
CA GLU A 192 12.64 -0.39 5.18
C GLU A 192 13.40 -0.44 6.52
N ARG A 193 12.88 -1.21 7.48
CA ARG A 193 13.54 -1.42 8.78
C ARG A 193 14.88 -2.14 8.63
N GLU A 194 14.91 -3.22 7.87
CA GLU A 194 16.14 -3.98 7.63
C GLU A 194 17.18 -3.16 6.84
N VAL A 195 16.75 -2.39 5.84
CA VAL A 195 17.64 -1.48 5.10
C VAL A 195 18.27 -0.46 6.05
N LYS A 196 17.50 0.12 6.98
CA LYS A 196 18.03 1.04 8.01
C LYS A 196 19.02 0.35 8.95
N ASN A 197 18.71 -0.87 9.40
CA ASN A 197 19.58 -1.66 10.28
C ASN A 197 20.94 -1.97 9.61
N ILE A 198 20.93 -2.37 8.33
CA ILE A 198 22.15 -2.63 7.56
C ILE A 198 22.95 -1.32 7.38
N ALA A 199 22.29 -0.22 7.04
CA ALA A 199 22.94 1.07 6.88
C ALA A 199 23.60 1.57 8.17
N GLN A 200 22.96 1.35 9.33
CA GLN A 200 23.50 1.70 10.63
C GLN A 200 24.67 0.78 11.02
N SER A 201 24.52 -0.54 10.83
CA SER A 201 25.59 -1.51 11.11
C SER A 201 26.86 -1.20 10.32
N ARG A 202 26.73 -0.72 9.06
CA ARG A 202 27.87 -0.28 8.26
C ARG A 202 28.54 0.96 8.85
N LYS A 203 27.81 1.91 9.44
CA LYS A 203 28.42 3.09 10.08
C LYS A 203 29.20 2.70 11.33
N ASP A 204 28.70 1.73 12.09
CA ASP A 204 29.33 1.30 13.35
C ASP A 204 30.62 0.49 13.10
N VAL A 205 30.66 -0.31 12.03
CA VAL A 205 31.88 -1.05 11.62
C VAL A 205 32.96 -0.12 11.06
N PHE A 206 32.58 0.97 10.37
CA PHE A 206 33.54 1.87 9.73
C PHE A 206 33.88 3.15 10.53
N GLY A 207 33.21 3.41 11.66
CA GLY A 207 33.49 4.51 12.59
C GLY A 207 33.41 5.92 11.97
N PRO A 208 33.44 7.00 12.79
CA PRO A 208 33.68 8.34 12.27
C PRO A 208 35.10 8.39 11.72
N ALA A 209 35.23 8.77 10.44
CA ALA A 209 36.48 8.83 9.70
C ALA A 209 37.62 9.47 10.51
N VAL A 210 38.50 8.64 11.05
CA VAL A 210 39.89 9.04 11.29
C VAL A 210 40.44 9.33 9.90
N LYS A 211 40.76 10.59 9.60
CA LYS A 211 41.42 11.00 8.34
C LYS A 211 42.57 10.03 8.06
N PRO A 212 42.51 9.19 7.01
CA PRO A 212 43.66 8.40 6.65
C PRO A 212 44.75 9.36 6.17
N LYS A 213 45.89 9.36 6.86
CA LYS A 213 47.14 9.78 6.23
C LYS A 213 47.33 8.82 5.06
N SER A 214 47.32 9.39 3.86
CA SER A 214 47.70 8.80 2.57
C SER A 214 48.52 7.51 2.67
N GLU A 215 47.87 6.40 2.40
CA GLU A 215 48.38 5.18 1.75
C GLU A 215 47.15 4.27 1.61
N GLU A 216 46.46 4.37 0.47
CA GLU A 216 45.30 3.51 0.18
C GLU A 216 45.76 2.05 0.08
N PRO A 217 45.21 1.12 0.88
CA PRO A 217 45.47 -0.29 0.68
C PRO A 217 44.73 -0.73 -0.60
N VAL A 218 45.51 -1.18 -1.57
CA VAL A 218 44.99 -1.81 -2.79
C VAL A 218 44.18 -3.04 -2.38
N TRP A 219 42.88 -3.01 -2.66
CA TRP A 219 41.97 -4.12 -2.40
C TRP A 219 42.41 -5.35 -3.21
N ASP A 220 42.94 -6.38 -2.54
CA ASP A 220 43.26 -7.65 -3.16
C ASP A 220 42.10 -8.65 -3.01
N LYS A 221 41.42 -8.91 -4.13
CA LYS A 221 40.30 -9.84 -4.21
C LYS A 221 40.72 -11.27 -3.81
N ALA A 222 41.95 -11.69 -4.12
CA ALA A 222 42.42 -13.04 -3.81
C ALA A 222 42.60 -13.24 -2.31
N GLU A 223 43.09 -12.20 -1.60
CA GLU A 223 43.23 -12.23 -0.16
C GLU A 223 41.87 -12.25 0.54
N TRP A 224 40.89 -11.51 0.00
CA TRP A 224 39.51 -11.55 0.49
C TRP A 224 38.86 -12.92 0.31
N GLU A 225 38.98 -13.55 -0.87
CA GLU A 225 38.42 -14.88 -1.14
C GLU A 225 39.05 -15.96 -0.24
N ALA A 226 40.37 -15.89 0.01
CA ALA A 226 41.06 -16.81 0.90
C ALA A 226 40.59 -16.71 2.36
N GLN A 227 40.29 -15.48 2.84
CA GLN A 227 39.71 -15.27 4.17
C GLN A 227 38.25 -15.75 4.23
N TRP A 228 37.49 -15.56 3.16
CA TRP A 228 36.09 -15.97 3.08
C TRP A 228 35.92 -17.50 3.11
N ASP A 229 36.70 -18.24 2.32
CA ASP A 229 36.64 -19.71 2.24
C ASP A 229 36.96 -20.39 3.58
N HIS A 230 37.95 -19.85 4.30
CA HIS A 230 38.35 -20.37 5.61
C HIS A 230 37.29 -20.10 6.69
N THR A 231 36.55 -19.00 6.58
CA THR A 231 35.51 -18.63 7.56
C THR A 231 34.21 -19.39 7.31
N LEU A 232 33.83 -19.55 6.03
CA LEU A 232 32.64 -20.30 5.62
C LEU A 232 32.75 -21.78 6.00
N SER A 233 33.90 -22.40 5.78
CA SER A 233 34.16 -23.80 6.16
C SER A 233 34.04 -24.02 7.67
N LYS A 234 34.49 -23.06 8.48
CA LYS A 234 34.36 -23.11 9.94
C LYS A 234 32.92 -22.95 10.41
N ASP A 235 32.16 -22.05 9.79
CA ASP A 235 30.75 -21.82 10.14
C ASP A 235 29.84 -22.98 9.74
N VAL A 236 30.09 -23.61 8.60
CA VAL A 236 29.37 -24.83 8.17
C VAL A 236 29.69 -26.00 9.11
N THR A 237 30.97 -26.18 9.48
CA THR A 237 31.39 -27.26 10.40
C THR A 237 30.87 -27.04 11.82
N ARG A 238 30.78 -25.78 12.27
CA ARG A 238 30.16 -25.40 13.54
C ARG A 238 28.66 -25.75 13.55
N ARG A 239 27.92 -25.35 12.52
CA ARG A 239 26.47 -25.60 12.43
C ARG A 239 26.12 -27.08 12.23
N LEU A 240 26.99 -27.86 11.57
CA LEU A 240 26.86 -29.32 11.46
C LEU A 240 27.13 -30.04 12.79
N ARG A 241 27.99 -29.50 13.67
CA ARG A 241 28.22 -30.07 15.01
C ARG A 241 27.14 -29.69 16.03
N GLU A 242 26.42 -28.60 15.77
CA GLU A 242 25.38 -28.09 16.67
C GLU A 242 23.99 -28.69 16.40
N ASP A 243 23.83 -29.65 15.47
CA ASP A 243 22.55 -30.30 15.11
C ASP A 243 21.36 -29.32 14.95
N THR A 244 21.66 -28.08 14.57
CA THR A 244 20.69 -26.97 14.52
C THR A 244 20.29 -26.72 13.06
N ILE A 245 19.70 -27.74 12.42
CA ILE A 245 19.12 -27.57 11.07
C ILE A 245 17.58 -27.58 11.09
N THR A 246 16.89 -28.05 12.14
CA THR A 246 15.39 -28.02 12.14
C THR A 246 14.68 -27.82 13.49
N ALA A 247 15.30 -27.30 14.55
CA ALA A 247 14.56 -27.02 15.80
C ALA A 247 14.86 -25.62 16.36
N ARG A 248 13.92 -24.69 16.15
CA ARG A 248 13.87 -23.42 16.88
C ARG A 248 13.22 -23.70 18.24
N PRO A 249 13.86 -23.39 19.39
CA PRO A 249 13.17 -23.50 20.67
C PRO A 249 12.11 -22.39 20.75
N VAL A 250 10.85 -22.81 20.75
CA VAL A 250 9.72 -21.94 21.10
C VAL A 250 9.79 -21.71 22.61
N ILE A 251 10.51 -20.67 23.02
CA ILE A 251 10.30 -20.08 24.33
C ILE A 251 9.08 -19.17 24.17
N SER A 252 7.89 -19.74 24.39
CA SER A 252 6.67 -18.96 24.58
C SER A 252 6.78 -18.23 25.92
N MET A 253 7.28 -16.99 25.89
CA MET A 253 6.89 -16.02 26.91
C MET A 253 5.51 -15.46 26.54
N PRO A 254 4.54 -15.43 27.46
CA PRO A 254 3.28 -14.76 27.23
C PRO A 254 3.55 -13.25 27.24
N CYS A 255 3.89 -12.69 26.09
CA CYS A 255 3.76 -11.26 25.83
C CYS A 255 2.27 -10.95 25.67
N MET A 256 1.52 -11.07 26.76
CA MET A 256 0.31 -10.29 26.94
C MET A 256 0.72 -8.86 27.30
N SER A 257 1.29 -8.14 26.33
CA SER A 257 1.12 -6.70 26.31
C SER A 257 -0.13 -6.45 25.49
N SER A 258 -1.27 -6.46 26.18
CA SER A 258 -2.48 -5.85 25.67
C SER A 258 -2.10 -4.49 25.10
N LEU A 259 -2.21 -4.35 23.78
CA LEU A 259 -2.38 -3.04 23.15
C LEU A 259 -3.45 -2.34 23.99
N HIS A 260 -3.02 -1.41 24.84
CA HIS A 260 -3.90 -0.71 25.74
C HIS A 260 -4.99 -0.08 24.88
N PHE A 261 -6.26 -0.31 25.21
CA PHE A 261 -7.39 0.29 24.52
C PHE A 261 -7.18 1.79 24.21
N PRO A 262 -6.54 2.59 25.09
CA PRO A 262 -6.07 3.95 24.78
C PRO A 262 -5.13 4.09 23.57
N SER A 263 -4.12 3.24 23.37
CA SER A 263 -3.22 3.35 22.22
C SER A 263 -3.89 2.91 20.92
N LEU A 264 -4.77 1.91 20.97
CA LEU A 264 -5.58 1.52 19.82
C LEU A 264 -6.61 2.60 19.47
N PHE A 265 -7.23 3.21 20.48
CA PHE A 265 -8.13 4.34 20.32
C PHE A 265 -7.41 5.59 19.78
N LEU A 266 -6.24 5.94 20.32
CA LEU A 266 -5.43 7.05 19.82
C LEU A 266 -4.90 6.75 18.41
N PHE A 267 -4.60 5.50 18.09
CA PHE A 267 -4.26 5.08 16.73
C PHE A 267 -5.45 5.21 15.78
N SER A 268 -6.65 4.77 16.19
CA SER A 268 -7.87 4.96 15.40
C SER A 268 -8.20 6.45 15.19
N LEU A 269 -7.93 7.30 16.18
CA LEU A 269 -8.08 8.75 16.05
C LEU A 269 -6.96 9.41 15.23
N SER A 270 -5.74 8.89 15.25
CA SER A 270 -4.63 9.42 14.44
C SER A 270 -4.74 9.01 12.98
N LEU A 271 -5.46 7.94 12.64
CA LEU A 271 -5.87 7.66 11.25
C LEU A 271 -6.90 8.68 10.73
N LEU A 272 -7.64 9.32 11.63
CA LEU A 272 -8.66 10.32 11.29
C LEU A 272 -8.05 11.67 10.85
N GLU A 273 -6.89 12.05 11.37
CA GLU A 273 -6.25 13.35 11.05
C GLU A 273 -5.72 13.43 9.60
N PRO A 274 -4.94 12.47 9.08
CA PRO A 274 -4.57 12.42 7.67
C PRO A 274 -5.78 12.30 6.74
N ALA A 275 -6.84 11.60 7.16
CA ALA A 275 -8.10 11.53 6.42
C ALA A 275 -8.80 12.90 6.36
N ARG A 276 -8.77 13.66 7.46
CA ARG A 276 -9.31 15.03 7.55
C ARG A 276 -8.50 16.04 6.74
N ASP A 277 -7.17 15.94 6.75
CA ASP A 277 -6.29 16.83 5.96
C ASP A 277 -6.42 16.60 4.45
N ARG A 278 -6.73 15.36 4.03
CA ARG A 278 -7.11 15.04 2.65
C ARG A 278 -8.46 15.69 2.27
N LEU A 279 -9.41 15.78 3.20
CA LEU A 279 -10.70 16.44 3.02
C LEU A 279 -10.60 17.98 2.96
N GLY A 280 -9.72 18.57 3.79
CA GLY A 280 -9.56 20.03 3.92
C GLY A 280 -8.92 20.71 2.71
N ARG A 281 -8.07 20.02 1.96
CA ARG A 281 -7.39 20.59 0.76
C ARG A 281 -8.30 20.63 -0.48
N SER A 282 -9.31 19.76 -0.54
CA SER A 282 -10.25 19.58 -1.66
C SER A 282 -11.19 20.78 -1.87
N VAL A 283 -11.52 21.54 -0.83
CA VAL A 283 -12.45 22.69 -0.92
C VAL A 283 -11.83 23.94 -1.57
N SER A 284 -10.51 24.00 -1.74
CA SER A 284 -9.81 25.25 -2.11
C SER A 284 -9.50 25.47 -3.59
N THR A 285 -9.67 24.46 -4.46
CA THR A 285 -9.15 24.51 -5.84
C THR A 285 -10.24 24.55 -6.93
N PHE A 286 -11.38 25.17 -6.63
CA PHE A 286 -12.61 25.15 -7.44
C PHE A 286 -12.59 26.04 -8.71
N VAL A 287 -11.45 26.47 -9.26
CA VAL A 287 -11.47 27.33 -10.46
C VAL A 287 -10.36 26.96 -11.44
N GLY A 288 -10.71 26.26 -12.53
CA GLY A 288 -9.85 26.23 -13.73
C GLY A 288 -9.93 25.00 -14.64
N LYS A 289 -11.08 24.79 -15.31
CA LYS A 289 -11.26 24.20 -16.65
C LYS A 289 -10.17 23.26 -17.25
N VAL A 290 -10.53 21.96 -17.32
CA VAL A 290 -10.78 21.10 -18.52
C VAL A 290 -9.96 21.31 -19.81
N ALA A 291 -9.27 20.26 -20.30
CA ALA A 291 -9.66 19.50 -21.51
C ALA A 291 -8.68 18.34 -21.92
N ASN A 292 -9.27 17.14 -22.11
CA ASN A 292 -9.00 16.06 -23.10
C ASN A 292 -7.65 15.27 -23.16
N CYS A 293 -7.72 13.93 -22.95
CA CYS A 293 -7.24 12.82 -23.84
C CYS A 293 -6.58 11.58 -23.16
N HIS A 294 -7.30 10.44 -23.13
CA HIS A 294 -6.89 9.02 -23.29
C HIS A 294 -5.48 8.47 -22.88
N LEU A 295 -5.27 8.20 -21.59
CA LEU A 295 -4.91 6.87 -21.05
C LEU A 295 -5.27 6.83 -19.54
N GLY A 296 -5.91 5.77 -19.05
CA GLY A 296 -6.53 5.77 -17.71
C GLY A 296 -6.02 4.67 -16.80
N LEU A 297 -5.10 5.00 -15.90
CA LEU A 297 -4.72 4.15 -14.76
C LEU A 297 -5.51 4.64 -13.54
N ALA A 298 -6.27 3.78 -12.88
CA ALA A 298 -7.16 4.16 -11.77
C ALA A 298 -6.89 3.31 -10.52
N MET A 299 -6.64 3.95 -9.38
CA MET A 299 -6.58 3.32 -8.05
C MET A 299 -7.91 3.50 -7.35
N VAL A 300 -8.42 2.46 -6.67
CA VAL A 300 -9.66 2.55 -5.89
C VAL A 300 -9.31 2.49 -4.40
N GLY A 301 -9.69 3.51 -3.64
CA GLY A 301 -9.78 3.53 -2.18
C GLY A 301 -11.24 3.49 -1.76
N SER A 302 -11.54 2.93 -0.59
CA SER A 302 -12.87 3.06 0.02
C SER A 302 -12.69 3.73 1.37
N LEU A 303 -13.39 4.84 1.59
CA LEU A 303 -13.30 5.65 2.81
C LEU A 303 -14.72 5.92 3.34
N CYS A 304 -15.30 4.99 4.09
CA CYS A 304 -16.54 5.31 4.80
C CYS A 304 -16.21 6.38 5.86
N VAL A 305 -16.97 7.47 5.95
CA VAL A 305 -16.91 8.42 7.07
C VAL A 305 -18.25 8.39 7.77
N GLY A 306 -18.30 7.83 8.98
CA GLY A 306 -19.48 7.85 9.84
C GLY A 306 -19.05 7.92 11.30
N ILE A 307 -19.05 9.11 11.88
CA ILE A 307 -18.83 9.34 13.31
C ILE A 307 -20.20 9.56 13.96
N GLY A 308 -20.77 8.52 14.55
CA GLY A 308 -21.93 8.63 15.44
C GLY A 308 -21.46 8.76 16.88
N ILE A 309 -21.28 9.98 17.40
CA ILE A 309 -21.14 10.21 18.84
C ILE A 309 -22.51 10.56 19.39
N GLY A 310 -23.21 9.56 19.95
CA GLY A 310 -24.42 9.78 20.74
C GLY A 310 -24.05 10.14 22.18
N PHE A 311 -24.26 11.40 22.59
CA PHE A 311 -24.30 11.75 24.01
C PHE A 311 -25.74 11.69 24.49
N LEU A 312 -26.01 10.74 25.38
CA LEU A 312 -27.22 10.72 26.19
C LEU A 312 -26.87 11.36 27.54
N LEU A 313 -27.36 12.58 27.78
CA LEU A 313 -27.36 13.22 29.09
C LEU A 313 -28.83 13.43 29.50
N LYS A 314 -29.10 13.05 30.76
CA LYS A 314 -30.39 12.89 31.44
C LYS A 314 -31.49 13.88 31.10
#